data_AF-A0A6I6C7G3-F1
#
_entry.id   AF-A0A6I6C7G3-F1
#
_cell.length_a   1.000
_cell.length_b   1.000
_cell.length_c   1.000
_cell.angle_alpha   90.00
_cell.angle_beta   90.00
_cell.angle_gamma   90.00
#
_symmetry.space_group_name_H-M   'P 1'
#
loop_
_entity.id
_entity.type
_entity.pdbx_description
1 polymer ?
#
loop_
_entity_poly.entity_id
_entity_poly.type
_entity_poly.pdbx_seq_one_letter_code
_entity_poly.pdbx_strand_id
1 'polypeptide(L)'
;MKNNKNKYNVLKELRKDQRDAHKDFVNNKVDEVLDDYVEKHSEYISSKKLRWYDYIIIVFISILITGLSFIISIYGFKDITRTNYFTAAAGFLGLFIWIVYGFVINRRTAKFYNDSRRRYSSTLSPEEALSRRINKCFFFGSIILLIISLICYFSI
;
A
#
# COMPACT_ATOMS: atom_id res chain seq x y z
N MET A 1 -68.99 -2.90 -20.43
CA MET A 1 -67.83 -3.76 -20.10
C MET A 1 -66.52 -3.45 -20.86
N LYS A 2 -66.50 -2.65 -21.94
CA LYS A 2 -65.27 -2.37 -22.74
C LYS A 2 -64.19 -1.52 -22.04
N ASN A 3 -64.57 -0.66 -21.08
CA ASN A 3 -63.67 0.33 -20.48
C ASN A 3 -62.64 -0.26 -19.48
N ASN A 4 -62.93 -1.42 -18.89
CA ASN A 4 -62.08 -2.03 -17.87
C ASN A 4 -60.86 -2.78 -18.45
N LYS A 5 -60.99 -3.33 -19.66
CA LYS A 5 -59.88 -3.99 -20.38
C LYS A 5 -58.77 -2.99 -20.74
N ASN A 6 -59.13 -1.76 -21.10
CA ASN A 6 -58.17 -0.72 -21.46
C ASN A 6 -57.37 -0.24 -20.24
N LYS A 7 -58.07 -0.04 -19.11
CA LYS A 7 -57.45 0.31 -17.81
C LYS A 7 -56.46 -0.76 -17.32
N TYR A 8 -56.77 -2.03 -17.56
CA TYR A 8 -55.89 -3.16 -17.20
C TYR A 8 -54.62 -3.23 -18.05
N ASN A 9 -54.73 -2.95 -19.36
CA ASN A 9 -53.58 -2.91 -20.26
C ASN A 9 -52.63 -1.74 -19.93
N VAL A 10 -53.19 -0.56 -19.64
CA VAL A 10 -52.41 0.61 -19.20
C VAL A 10 -51.68 0.35 -17.87
N LEU A 11 -52.34 -0.30 -16.90
CA LEU A 11 -51.69 -0.68 -15.64
C LEU A 11 -50.58 -1.72 -15.83
N LYS A 12 -50.73 -2.60 -16.82
CA LYS A 12 -49.72 -3.61 -17.17
C LYS A 12 -48.50 -2.98 -17.84
N GLU A 13 -48.71 -1.98 -18.71
CA GLU A 13 -47.63 -1.18 -19.29
C GLU A 13 -46.92 -0.34 -18.22
N LEU A 14 -47.64 0.37 -17.35
CA LEU A 14 -47.04 1.14 -16.25
C LEU A 14 -46.16 0.28 -15.32
N ARG A 15 -46.58 -0.95 -15.02
CA ARG A 15 -45.76 -1.90 -14.23
C ARG A 15 -44.53 -2.38 -14.99
N LYS A 16 -44.61 -2.48 -16.32
CA LYS A 16 -43.50 -2.88 -17.17
C LYS A 16 -42.48 -1.75 -17.25
N ASP A 17 -42.93 -0.53 -17.49
CA ASP A 17 -42.10 0.68 -17.51
C ASP A 17 -41.42 0.93 -16.16
N GLN A 18 -42.13 0.75 -15.04
CA GLN A 18 -41.52 0.84 -13.71
C GLN A 18 -40.45 -0.23 -13.48
N ARG A 19 -40.65 -1.44 -14.01
CA ARG A 19 -39.70 -2.55 -13.87
C ARG A 19 -38.47 -2.36 -14.75
N ASP A 20 -38.66 -1.83 -15.96
CA ASP A 20 -37.59 -1.53 -16.90
C ASP A 20 -36.79 -0.31 -16.41
N ALA A 21 -37.43 0.76 -15.93
CA ALA A 21 -36.76 1.89 -15.28
C ALA A 21 -35.99 1.49 -14.02
N HIS A 22 -36.53 0.55 -13.22
CA HIS A 22 -35.81 0.02 -12.06
C HIS A 22 -34.62 -0.85 -12.47
N LYS A 23 -34.74 -1.67 -13.53
CA LYS A 23 -33.61 -2.43 -14.08
C LYS A 23 -32.52 -1.50 -14.61
N ASP A 24 -32.89 -0.44 -15.32
CA ASP A 24 -31.94 0.53 -15.85
C ASP A 24 -31.24 1.28 -14.71
N PHE A 25 -31.98 1.66 -13.66
CA PHE A 25 -31.39 2.24 -12.46
C PHE A 25 -30.41 1.29 -11.76
N VAL A 26 -30.79 0.01 -11.61
CA VAL A 26 -29.91 -1.00 -10.99
C VAL A 26 -28.68 -1.26 -11.84
N ASN A 27 -28.82 -1.42 -13.16
CA ASN A 27 -27.70 -1.65 -14.07
C ASN A 27 -26.74 -0.47 -14.05
N ASN A 28 -27.25 0.76 -14.19
CA ASN A 28 -26.42 1.97 -14.12
C ASN A 28 -25.69 2.09 -12.77
N LYS A 29 -26.36 1.74 -11.66
CA LYS A 29 -25.73 1.76 -10.33
C LYS A 29 -24.68 0.66 -10.17
N VAL A 30 -24.90 -0.51 -10.77
CA VAL A 30 -23.94 -1.62 -10.78
C VAL A 30 -22.72 -1.26 -11.61
N ASP A 31 -22.90 -0.68 -12.79
CA ASP A 31 -21.82 -0.26 -13.67
C ASP A 31 -20.98 0.86 -13.01
N GLU A 32 -21.63 1.87 -12.41
CA GLU A 32 -20.95 2.93 -11.65
C GLU A 32 -20.12 2.37 -10.48
N VAL A 33 -20.65 1.39 -9.75
CA VAL A 33 -19.93 0.74 -8.63
C VAL A 33 -18.77 -0.13 -9.12
N LEU A 34 -18.93 -0.82 -10.25
CA LEU A 34 -17.87 -1.63 -10.84
C LEU A 34 -16.73 -0.75 -11.38
N ASP A 35 -17.04 0.34 -12.07
CA ASP A 35 -16.04 1.27 -12.60
C ASP A 35 -15.27 1.96 -11.46
N ASP A 36 -15.95 2.45 -10.43
CA ASP A 36 -15.31 3.05 -9.23
C ASP A 36 -14.42 2.02 -8.49
N TYR A 37 -14.82 0.76 -8.45
CA TYR A 37 -13.99 -0.30 -7.86
C TYR A 37 -12.74 -0.59 -8.71
N VAL A 38 -12.89 -0.68 -10.04
CA VAL A 38 -11.78 -0.93 -10.97
C VAL A 38 -10.78 0.22 -10.94
N GLU A 39 -11.26 1.47 -10.93
CA GLU A 39 -10.42 2.67 -10.84
C GLU A 39 -9.63 2.69 -9.53
N LYS A 40 -10.30 2.54 -8.38
CA LYS A 40 -9.64 2.46 -7.07
C LYS A 40 -8.63 1.32 -6.99
N HIS A 41 -8.93 0.18 -7.58
CA HIS A 41 -8.01 -0.95 -7.62
C HIS A 41 -6.76 -0.66 -8.46
N SER A 42 -6.94 -0.01 -9.61
CA SER A 42 -5.85 0.43 -10.48
C SER A 42 -4.94 1.45 -9.80
N GLU A 43 -5.53 2.47 -9.17
CA GLU A 43 -4.80 3.47 -8.38
C GLU A 43 -4.02 2.85 -7.21
N TYR A 44 -4.63 1.89 -6.52
CA TYR A 44 -3.98 1.16 -5.44
C TYR A 44 -2.77 0.36 -5.94
N ILE A 45 -2.92 -0.38 -7.05
CA ILE A 45 -1.82 -1.16 -7.63
C ILE A 45 -0.68 -0.23 -8.08
N SER A 46 -1.00 0.86 -8.76
CA SER A 46 0.00 1.81 -9.27
C SER A 46 0.75 2.51 -8.13
N SER A 47 0.06 2.83 -7.03
CA SER A 47 0.65 3.47 -5.86
C SER A 47 1.51 2.54 -5.00
N LYS A 48 1.19 1.24 -4.99
CA LYS A 48 1.87 0.19 -4.19
C LYS A 48 3.21 -0.28 -4.78
N LYS A 49 3.41 -0.10 -6.09
CA LYS A 49 4.64 -0.49 -6.78
C LYS A 49 5.78 0.49 -6.43
N LEU A 50 6.98 -0.05 -6.22
CA LEU A 50 8.18 0.80 -6.15
C LEU A 50 8.43 1.36 -7.53
N ARG A 51 8.62 2.68 -7.60
CA ARG A 51 9.01 3.37 -8.81
C ARG A 51 10.53 3.43 -8.88
N TRP A 52 11.07 3.66 -10.08
CA TRP A 52 12.51 3.70 -10.32
C TRP A 52 13.24 4.70 -9.38
N TYR A 53 12.63 5.86 -9.10
CA TYR A 53 13.18 6.86 -8.20
C TYR A 53 13.21 6.41 -6.73
N ASP A 54 12.32 5.51 -6.29
CA ASP A 54 12.35 4.99 -4.91
C ASP A 54 13.65 4.21 -4.69
N TYR A 55 14.14 3.48 -5.69
CA TYR A 55 15.42 2.77 -5.62
C TYR A 55 16.61 3.73 -5.52
N ILE A 56 16.58 4.84 -6.25
CA ILE A 56 17.62 5.88 -6.18
C ILE A 56 17.67 6.48 -4.77
N ILE A 57 16.51 6.78 -4.19
CA ILE A 57 16.40 7.31 -2.82
C ILE A 57 16.98 6.30 -1.81
N ILE A 58 16.65 5.02 -1.95
CA ILE A 58 17.16 3.96 -1.05
C ILE A 58 18.69 3.89 -1.12
N VAL A 59 19.27 3.88 -2.32
CA VAL A 59 20.73 3.85 -2.51
C VAL A 59 21.38 5.11 -1.92
N PHE A 60 20.81 6.28 -2.20
CA PHE A 60 21.31 7.54 -1.68
C PHE A 60 21.33 7.59 -0.15
N ILE A 61 20.23 7.19 0.50
CA ILE A 61 20.15 7.10 1.97
C ILE A 61 21.18 6.11 2.51
N SER A 62 21.36 4.96 1.85
CA SER A 62 22.32 3.94 2.28
C SER A 62 23.76 4.44 2.23
N ILE A 63 24.11 5.20 1.18
CA ILE A 63 25.42 5.86 1.06
C ILE A 63 25.62 6.88 2.17
N LEU A 64 24.61 7.71 2.46
CA LEU A 64 24.69 8.71 3.55
C LEU A 64 24.92 8.05 4.91
N ILE A 65 24.17 6.99 5.23
CA ILE A 65 24.32 6.24 6.49
C ILE A 65 25.72 5.63 6.58
N THR A 66 26.21 5.06 5.49
CA THR A 66 27.55 4.45 5.44
C THR A 66 28.64 5.51 5.62
N GLY A 67 28.51 6.65 4.94
CA GLY A 67 29.43 7.79 5.08
C GLY A 67 29.47 8.34 6.50
N LEU A 68 28.30 8.52 7.13
CA LEU A 68 28.22 8.91 8.55
C LEU A 68 28.85 7.87 9.47
N SER A 69 28.59 6.58 9.23
CA SER A 69 29.18 5.48 10.00
C SER A 69 30.70 5.50 9.92
N PHE A 70 31.27 5.78 8.76
CA PHE A 70 32.71 5.89 8.55
C PHE A 70 33.30 7.10 9.30
N ILE A 71 32.66 8.27 9.19
CA ILE A 71 33.08 9.49 9.90
C ILE A 71 33.08 9.25 11.42
N ILE A 72 32.01 8.68 11.96
CA ILE A 72 31.89 8.39 13.40
C ILE A 72 32.97 7.41 13.84
N SER A 73 33.25 6.39 13.04
CA SER A 73 34.23 5.35 13.38
C SER A 73 35.66 5.88 13.43
N ILE A 74 36.06 6.71 12.45
CA ILE A 74 37.40 7.29 12.40
C ILE A 74 37.56 8.42 13.41
N TYR A 75 36.64 9.39 13.43
CA TYR A 75 36.82 10.58 14.25
C TYR A 75 36.37 10.38 15.70
N GLY A 76 35.32 9.58 15.92
CA GLY A 76 34.80 9.30 17.26
C GLY A 76 35.55 8.18 17.97
N PHE A 77 35.82 7.08 17.26
CA PHE A 77 36.41 5.87 17.87
C PHE A 77 37.86 5.60 17.46
N LYS A 78 38.41 6.32 16.47
CA LYS A 78 39.75 6.11 15.92
C LYS A 78 40.00 4.67 15.45
N ASP A 79 38.92 3.99 15.03
CA ASP A 79 38.95 2.58 14.67
C ASP A 79 38.01 2.35 13.48
N ILE A 80 38.60 2.06 12.32
CA ILE A 80 37.88 1.84 11.06
C ILE A 80 36.98 0.60 11.11
N THR A 81 37.34 -0.41 11.91
CA THR A 81 36.57 -1.66 12.07
C THR A 81 35.18 -1.39 12.65
N ARG A 82 35.03 -0.29 13.41
CA ARG A 82 33.76 0.15 13.99
C ARG A 82 32.72 0.53 12.93
N THR A 83 33.14 0.84 11.71
CA THR A 83 32.24 1.19 10.61
C THR A 83 31.26 0.05 10.33
N ASN A 84 31.75 -1.20 10.36
CA ASN A 84 30.91 -2.39 10.19
C ASN A 84 29.83 -2.50 11.28
N TYR A 85 30.19 -2.24 12.55
CA TYR A 85 29.21 -2.32 13.65
C TYR A 85 28.10 -1.28 13.50
N PHE A 86 28.43 -0.06 13.09
CA PHE A 86 27.44 0.98 12.87
C PHE A 86 26.54 0.70 11.66
N THR A 87 27.10 0.25 10.53
CA THR A 87 26.31 -0.11 9.35
C THR A 87 25.43 -1.33 9.61
N ALA A 88 25.94 -2.33 10.34
CA ALA A 88 25.16 -3.48 10.80
C ALA A 88 24.01 -3.05 11.71
N ALA A 89 24.29 -2.23 12.73
CA ALA A 89 23.28 -1.72 13.66
C ALA A 89 22.18 -0.92 12.93
N ALA A 90 22.56 -0.06 11.98
CA ALA A 90 21.61 0.67 11.15
C ALA A 90 20.75 -0.27 10.27
N GLY A 91 21.36 -1.30 9.69
CA GLY A 91 20.64 -2.35 8.95
C GLY A 91 19.62 -3.10 9.82
N PHE A 92 20.04 -3.56 10.99
CA PHE A 92 19.13 -4.22 11.95
C PHE A 92 18.01 -3.30 12.44
N LEU A 93 18.32 -2.03 12.71
CA LEU A 93 17.31 -1.04 13.09
C LEU A 93 16.31 -0.80 11.94
N GLY A 94 16.77 -0.78 10.69
CA GLY A 94 15.90 -0.74 9.51
C GLY A 94 14.96 -1.94 9.41
N LEU A 95 15.47 -3.16 9.64
CA LEU A 95 14.65 -4.37 9.71
C LEU A 95 13.63 -4.31 10.83
N PHE A 96 14.04 -3.83 12.02
CA PHE A 96 13.14 -3.66 13.15
C PHE A 96 12.00 -2.69 12.83
N ILE A 97 12.32 -1.54 12.22
CA ILE A 97 11.31 -0.58 11.75
C ILE A 97 10.38 -1.24 10.73
N TRP A 98 10.90 -1.99 9.78
CA TRP A 98 10.08 -2.72 8.79
C TRP A 98 9.08 -3.69 9.45
N ILE A 99 9.51 -4.44 10.47
CA ILE A 99 8.63 -5.37 11.20
C ILE A 99 7.56 -4.59 11.97
N VAL A 100 7.95 -3.58 12.76
CA VAL A 100 7.04 -2.79 13.59
C VAL A 100 6.03 -2.05 12.71
N TYR A 101 6.49 -1.41 11.64
CA TYR A 101 5.64 -0.66 10.72
C TYR A 101 4.70 -1.59 9.95
N GLY A 102 5.19 -2.75 9.48
CA GLY A 102 4.37 -3.80 8.90
C GLY A 102 3.28 -4.31 9.85
N PHE A 103 3.62 -4.50 11.12
CA PHE A 103 2.65 -4.88 12.16
C PHE A 103 1.58 -3.80 12.38
N VAL A 104 1.96 -2.52 12.42
CA VAL A 104 1.02 -1.40 12.56
C VAL A 104 0.05 -1.35 11.37
N ILE A 105 0.54 -1.52 10.14
CA ILE A 105 -0.31 -1.57 8.93
C ILE A 105 -1.30 -2.73 9.03
N ASN A 106 -0.81 -3.94 9.32
CA ASN A 106 -1.66 -5.12 9.43
C ASN A 106 -2.72 -4.98 10.53
N ARG A 107 -2.38 -4.37 11.67
CA ARG A 107 -3.32 -4.10 12.75
C ARG A 107 -4.40 -3.10 12.33
N ARG A 108 -4.06 -2.07 11.53
CA ARG A 108 -5.05 -1.13 10.98
C ARG A 108 -6.01 -1.83 10.03
N THR A 109 -5.50 -2.66 9.12
CA THR A 109 -6.33 -3.47 8.21
C THR A 109 -7.24 -4.43 8.98
N ALA A 110 -6.72 -5.11 10.01
CA ALA A 110 -7.53 -6.00 10.84
C ALA A 110 -8.65 -5.25 11.58
N LYS A 111 -8.36 -4.07 12.14
CA LYS A 111 -9.39 -3.22 12.77
C LYS A 111 -10.47 -2.78 11.77
N PHE A 112 -10.10 -2.48 10.53
CA PHE A 112 -11.05 -2.10 9.48
C PHE A 112 -12.05 -3.22 9.18
N TYR A 113 -11.57 -4.45 8.98
CA TYR A 113 -12.45 -5.60 8.68
C TYR A 113 -13.23 -6.13 9.88
N ASN A 114 -12.77 -5.83 11.10
CA ASN A 114 -13.50 -6.19 12.31
C ASN A 114 -14.74 -5.31 12.54
N ASP A 115 -14.85 -4.16 11.87
CA ASP A 115 -16.07 -3.36 11.86
C ASP A 115 -17.14 -4.02 10.97
N SER A 116 -18.25 -4.44 11.57
CA SER A 116 -19.35 -5.11 10.88
C SER A 116 -19.98 -4.26 9.77
N ARG A 117 -19.87 -2.93 9.85
CA ARG A 117 -20.40 -1.99 8.85
C ARG A 117 -19.55 -1.92 7.58
N ARG A 118 -18.28 -2.32 7.67
CA ARG A 118 -17.27 -2.16 6.61
C ARG A 118 -16.73 -3.47 6.07
N ARG A 119 -17.31 -4.60 6.49
CA ARG A 119 -16.85 -5.95 6.15
C ARG A 119 -16.77 -6.22 4.64
N TYR A 120 -17.64 -5.59 3.85
CA TYR A 120 -17.66 -5.69 2.38
C TYR A 120 -17.05 -4.47 1.68
N SER A 121 -16.56 -3.48 2.43
CA SER A 121 -15.84 -2.34 1.87
C SER A 121 -14.39 -2.73 1.59
N SER A 122 -13.83 -2.24 0.49
CA SER A 122 -12.40 -2.43 0.21
C SER A 122 -11.55 -1.50 1.09
N THR A 123 -10.35 -1.94 1.46
CA THR A 123 -9.32 -1.06 2.06
C THR A 123 -8.39 -0.47 1.01
N LEU A 124 -8.75 -0.57 -0.28
CA LEU A 124 -7.93 -0.17 -1.42
C LEU A 124 -7.84 1.36 -1.51
N SER A 125 -7.15 1.95 -0.53
CA SER A 125 -6.86 3.37 -0.46
C SER A 125 -5.44 3.64 -0.96
N PRO A 126 -5.22 4.75 -1.69
CA PRO A 126 -3.88 5.18 -2.07
C PRO A 126 -2.94 5.34 -0.87
N GLU A 127 -3.46 5.76 0.29
CA GLU A 127 -2.70 5.92 1.53
C GLU A 127 -2.16 4.59 2.08
N GLU A 128 -2.98 3.53 2.05
CA GLU A 128 -2.51 2.20 2.46
C GLU A 128 -1.47 1.65 1.46
N ALA A 129 -1.65 1.92 0.17
CA ALA A 129 -0.69 1.54 -0.86
C ALA A 129 0.67 2.24 -0.65
N LEU A 130 0.67 3.54 -0.36
CA LEU A 130 1.86 4.32 -0.04
C LEU A 130 2.55 3.78 1.23
N SER A 131 1.79 3.51 2.29
CA SER A 131 2.34 2.94 3.53
C SER A 131 3.03 1.60 3.26
N ARG A 132 2.42 0.72 2.45
CA ARG A 132 3.04 -0.54 2.04
C ARG A 132 4.28 -0.34 1.15
N ARG A 133 4.30 0.69 0.31
CA ARG A 133 5.48 1.05 -0.50
C ARG A 133 6.64 1.50 0.39
N ILE A 134 6.38 2.41 1.33
CA ILE A 134 7.37 2.88 2.32
C ILE A 134 7.93 1.71 3.12
N ASN A 135 7.08 0.77 3.55
CA ASN A 135 7.53 -0.42 4.27
C ASN A 135 8.54 -1.23 3.45
N LYS A 136 8.31 -1.41 2.14
CA LYS A 136 9.28 -2.09 1.26
C LYS A 136 10.59 -1.31 1.15
N CYS A 137 10.55 0.03 1.16
CA CYS A 137 11.78 0.84 1.13
C CYS A 137 12.64 0.59 2.36
N PHE A 138 12.05 0.49 3.55
CA PHE A 138 12.80 0.11 4.77
C PHE A 138 13.41 -1.28 4.65
N PHE A 139 12.67 -2.26 4.11
CA PHE A 139 13.18 -3.60 3.88
C PHE A 139 14.40 -3.60 2.93
N PHE A 140 14.28 -3.00 1.74
CA PHE A 140 15.38 -2.96 0.78
C PHE A 140 16.58 -2.15 1.28
N GLY A 141 16.36 -1.01 1.94
CA GLY A 141 17.43 -0.22 2.54
C GLY A 141 18.17 -1.00 3.63
N SER A 142 17.44 -1.74 4.47
CA SER A 142 18.06 -2.56 5.51
C SER A 142 18.93 -3.69 4.95
N ILE A 143 18.48 -4.37 3.88
CA ILE A 143 19.26 -5.40 3.19
C ILE A 143 20.53 -4.82 2.60
N ILE A 144 20.45 -3.67 1.93
CA ILE A 144 21.62 -3.02 1.34
C ILE A 144 22.64 -2.68 2.43
N LEU A 145 22.22 -2.13 3.56
CA LEU A 145 23.12 -1.83 4.68
C LEU A 145 23.77 -3.08 5.28
N LEU A 146 23.03 -4.19 5.37
CA LEU A 146 23.58 -5.46 5.84
C LEU A 146 24.60 -6.05 4.85
N ILE A 147 24.35 -5.92 3.54
CA ILE A 147 25.32 -6.31 2.51
C ILE A 147 26.59 -5.45 2.62
N ILE A 148 26.44 -4.12 2.78
CA ILE A 148 27.57 -3.21 2.98
C ILE A 148 28.36 -3.58 4.24
N SER A 149 27.68 -3.86 5.34
CA SER A 149 28.29 -4.35 6.58
C SER A 149 29.11 -5.62 6.34
N LEU A 150 28.55 -6.61 5.65
CA LEU A 150 29.28 -7.83 5.29
C LEU A 150 30.52 -7.54 4.44
N ILE A 151 30.42 -6.65 3.44
CA ILE A 151 31.56 -6.25 2.61
C ILE A 151 32.63 -5.56 3.46
N CYS A 152 32.24 -4.66 4.36
CA CYS A 152 33.15 -3.99 5.29
C CYS A 152 33.82 -4.99 6.25
N TYR A 153 33.11 -6.04 6.68
CA TYR A 153 33.66 -7.08 7.54
C TYR A 153 34.76 -7.91 6.84
N PHE A 154 34.61 -8.20 5.54
CA PHE A 154 35.61 -8.96 4.79
C PHE A 154 36.76 -8.09 4.24
N SER A 155 36.53 -6.79 4.07
CA SER A 155 37.53 -5.86 3.52
C SER A 155 38.48 -5.27 4.57
N ILE A 156 38.15 -5.39 5.86
CA ILE A 156 38.93 -4.88 7.00
C ILE A 156 39.55 -6.07 7.72
#